data_AF-A0A177WEP3-F1
#
_entry.id   AF-A0A177WEP3-F1
#
_cell.length_a   1.000
_cell.length_b   1.000
_cell.length_c   1.000
_cell.angle_alpha   90.00
_cell.angle_beta   90.00
_cell.angle_gamma   90.00
#
_symmetry.space_group_name_H-M   'P 1'
#
loop_
_entity.id
_entity.type
_entity.pdbx_description
1 polymer ?
#
loop_
_entity_poly.entity_id
_entity_poly.type
_entity_poly.pdbx_seq_one_letter_code
_entity_poly.pdbx_strand_id
1 'polypeptide(L)'
;MYISLLPKKQSKRPSRNYHLDCTKFHPDKVVEDEKAEAEKKFVEISKAYKVLTDSEARMIFDETGHPDGKQAFQLGLALPKWLVEEGNSAVVLLFYTLIFGIGMPVMVARWWSKAKHMTKNKIENETMALFYRDIKESMSFKSLVDVLSKSTEFISLTVDGTAAEYEKLSGQIQTAMEETTVHRFDHLKKVTSKDFTAVASYRASLLIYAHLVRVFPEDPVLLEVQRRVIERCSILTNGMLQIVTARHWLSTTTAIIELSQV
;
A
#
# COMPACT_ATOMS: atom_id res chain seq x y z
N MET A 1 -4.23 24.11 -43.29
CA MET A 1 -2.81 24.57 -43.32
C MET A 1 -2.57 25.55 -44.48
N TYR A 2 -3.48 26.50 -44.71
CA TYR A 2 -3.33 27.55 -45.74
C TYR A 2 -2.90 28.90 -45.13
N ILE A 3 -3.19 29.12 -43.85
CA ILE A 3 -3.02 30.41 -43.15
C ILE A 3 -1.56 30.68 -42.75
N SER A 4 -0.74 29.63 -42.55
CA SER A 4 0.69 29.75 -42.23
C SER A 4 1.57 30.17 -43.41
N LEU A 5 1.03 30.12 -44.63
CA LEU A 5 1.73 30.48 -45.87
C LEU A 5 1.36 31.90 -46.37
N LEU A 6 0.68 32.67 -45.53
CA LEU A 6 0.24 34.02 -45.91
C LEU A 6 1.44 34.97 -46.08
N PRO A 7 1.47 35.76 -47.18
CA PRO A 7 2.54 36.73 -47.39
C PRO A 7 2.58 37.78 -46.27
N LYS A 8 3.79 38.25 -45.94
CA LYS A 8 3.99 39.30 -44.91
C LYS A 8 3.40 40.66 -45.29
N LYS A 9 3.02 40.87 -46.55
CA LYS A 9 2.53 42.16 -47.07
C LYS A 9 1.02 42.08 -47.30
N GLN A 10 0.27 43.01 -46.71
CA GLN A 10 -1.16 43.16 -46.99
C GLN A 10 -1.40 43.55 -48.45
N SER A 11 -2.40 42.94 -49.07
CA SER A 11 -2.82 43.25 -50.43
C SER A 11 -4.31 43.55 -50.45
N LYS A 12 -4.69 44.79 -50.79
CA LYS A 12 -6.11 45.21 -50.91
C LYS A 12 -6.87 44.55 -52.06
N ARG A 13 -6.17 43.85 -52.97
CA ARG A 13 -6.76 43.18 -54.13
C ARG A 13 -6.66 41.66 -53.96
N PRO A 14 -7.74 40.90 -54.22
CA PRO A 14 -7.69 39.45 -54.21
C PRO A 14 -6.66 38.94 -55.21
N SER A 15 -5.86 37.96 -54.80
CA SER A 15 -4.88 37.34 -55.69
C SER A 15 -5.60 36.45 -56.71
N ARG A 16 -4.99 36.25 -57.88
CA ARG A 16 -5.52 35.32 -58.89
C ARG A 16 -5.69 33.90 -58.32
N ASN A 17 -4.82 33.51 -57.40
CA ASN A 17 -4.86 32.20 -56.74
C ASN A 17 -6.07 32.06 -55.82
N TYR A 18 -6.49 33.14 -55.13
CA TYR A 18 -7.72 33.14 -54.32
C TYR A 18 -8.95 32.76 -55.16
N HIS A 19 -9.12 33.37 -56.33
CA HIS A 19 -10.26 33.06 -57.21
C HIS A 19 -10.21 31.63 -57.76
N LEU A 20 -9.01 31.12 -58.08
CA LEU A 20 -8.80 29.74 -58.52
C LEU A 20 -9.16 28.75 -57.41
N ASP A 21 -8.70 29.00 -56.19
CA ASP A 21 -8.91 28.10 -55.06
C ASP A 21 -10.37 28.13 -54.57
N CYS A 22 -11.01 29.30 -54.53
CA CYS A 22 -12.46 29.40 -54.28
C CYS A 22 -13.30 28.64 -55.31
N THR A 23 -12.86 28.59 -56.57
CA THR A 23 -13.57 27.85 -57.62
C THR A 23 -13.39 26.34 -57.49
N LYS A 24 -12.19 25.89 -57.10
CA LYS A 24 -11.88 24.46 -56.89
C LYS A 24 -12.58 23.88 -55.68
N PHE A 25 -12.66 24.65 -54.59
CA PHE A 25 -13.23 24.19 -53.32
C PHE A 25 -14.65 24.71 -53.07
N HIS A 26 -15.37 25.15 -54.12
CA HIS A 26 -16.76 25.58 -53.98
C HIS A 26 -17.64 24.35 -53.66
N PRO A 27 -18.50 24.38 -52.63
CA PRO A 27 -19.27 23.21 -52.18
C PRO A 27 -20.28 22.69 -53.22
N ASP A 28 -20.58 23.50 -54.23
CA ASP A 28 -21.49 23.17 -55.36
C ASP A 28 -20.78 22.47 -56.54
N LYS A 29 -19.44 22.44 -56.58
CA LYS A 29 -18.65 21.91 -57.71
C LYS A 29 -17.91 20.61 -57.41
N VAL A 30 -18.08 20.07 -56.21
CA VAL A 30 -17.34 18.92 -55.67
C VAL A 30 -18.29 17.75 -55.44
N VAL A 31 -17.80 16.52 -55.60
CA VAL A 31 -18.57 15.28 -55.38
C VAL A 31 -19.00 15.19 -53.90
N GLU A 32 -20.18 14.61 -53.63
CA GLU A 32 -20.78 14.60 -52.27
C GLU A 32 -19.86 14.03 -51.17
N ASP A 33 -19.00 13.05 -51.50
CA ASP A 33 -18.06 12.45 -50.54
C ASP A 33 -16.94 13.42 -50.10
N GLU A 34 -16.59 14.40 -50.95
CA GLU A 34 -15.52 15.37 -50.69
C GLU A 34 -16.07 16.74 -50.22
N LYS A 35 -17.39 16.89 -50.16
CA LYS A 35 -18.07 18.15 -49.85
C LYS A 35 -17.72 18.68 -48.46
N ALA A 36 -17.64 17.80 -47.46
CA ALA A 36 -17.27 18.17 -46.09
C ALA A 36 -15.83 18.69 -45.97
N GLU A 37 -14.91 18.21 -46.82
CA GLU A 37 -13.52 18.66 -46.85
C GLU A 37 -13.37 19.95 -47.67
N ALA A 38 -14.09 20.05 -48.79
CA ALA A 38 -14.17 21.26 -49.61
C ALA A 38 -14.73 22.44 -48.80
N GLU A 39 -15.78 22.23 -48.00
CA GLU A 39 -16.35 23.26 -47.14
C GLU A 39 -15.35 23.76 -46.09
N LYS A 40 -14.64 22.86 -45.39
CA LYS A 40 -13.58 23.24 -44.44
C LYS A 40 -12.49 24.07 -45.10
N LYS A 41 -12.01 23.64 -46.28
CA LYS A 41 -11.00 24.37 -47.06
C LYS A 41 -11.52 25.72 -47.53
N PHE A 42 -12.76 25.80 -47.98
CA PHE A 42 -13.40 27.04 -48.41
C PHE A 42 -13.53 28.05 -47.26
N VAL A 43 -13.88 27.58 -46.05
CA VAL A 43 -13.92 28.40 -44.84
C VAL A 43 -12.51 28.88 -44.46
N GLU A 44 -11.49 28.01 -44.51
CA GLU A 44 -10.09 28.42 -44.30
C GLU A 44 -9.63 29.50 -45.28
N ILE A 45 -9.96 29.35 -46.57
CA ILE A 45 -9.62 30.31 -47.63
C ILE A 45 -10.32 31.65 -47.38
N SER A 46 -11.59 31.62 -46.96
CA SER A 46 -12.37 32.83 -46.64
C SER A 46 -11.80 33.55 -45.42
N LYS A 47 -11.41 32.82 -44.37
CA LYS A 47 -10.74 33.38 -43.18
C LYS A 47 -9.38 33.97 -43.53
N ALA A 48 -8.59 33.27 -44.33
CA ALA A 48 -7.31 33.74 -44.84
C ALA A 48 -7.44 35.04 -45.64
N TYR A 49 -8.47 35.14 -46.49
CA TYR A 49 -8.79 36.36 -47.23
C TYR A 49 -9.16 37.53 -46.32
N LYS A 50 -9.95 37.26 -45.28
CA LYS A 50 -10.30 38.27 -44.27
C LYS A 50 -9.07 38.83 -43.57
N VAL A 51 -8.13 37.97 -43.17
CA VAL A 51 -6.85 38.37 -42.56
C VAL A 51 -5.95 39.16 -43.52
N LEU A 52 -6.03 38.92 -44.83
CA LEU A 52 -5.23 39.65 -45.84
C LEU A 52 -5.80 41.02 -46.22
N THR A 53 -7.12 41.18 -46.11
CA THR A 53 -7.85 42.36 -46.62
C THR A 53 -8.16 43.36 -45.52
N ASP A 54 -8.44 42.87 -44.31
CA ASP A 54 -8.83 43.69 -43.17
C ASP A 54 -7.65 43.91 -42.21
N SER A 55 -7.35 45.17 -41.90
CA SER A 55 -6.27 45.55 -41.00
C SER A 55 -6.50 45.10 -39.56
N GLU A 56 -7.76 45.07 -39.10
CA GLU A 56 -8.10 44.69 -37.73
C GLU A 56 -7.94 43.17 -37.53
N ALA A 57 -8.49 42.39 -38.48
CA ALA A 57 -8.33 40.94 -38.50
C ALA A 57 -6.85 40.53 -38.60
N ARG A 58 -6.02 41.32 -39.31
CA ARG A 58 -4.58 41.08 -39.38
C ARG A 58 -3.88 41.28 -38.04
N MET A 59 -4.20 42.37 -37.34
CA MET A 59 -3.63 42.66 -36.03
C MET A 59 -3.98 41.55 -35.02
N ILE A 60 -5.24 41.11 -35.00
CA ILE A 60 -5.69 39.99 -34.16
C ILE A 60 -4.93 38.71 -34.52
N PHE A 61 -4.73 38.41 -35.80
CA PHE A 61 -3.97 37.25 -36.24
C PHE A 61 -2.49 37.33 -35.84
N ASP A 62 -1.85 38.48 -35.98
CA ASP A 62 -0.45 38.66 -35.61
C ASP A 62 -0.26 38.58 -34.07
N GLU A 63 -1.26 38.97 -33.27
CA GLU A 63 -1.25 38.85 -31.80
C GLU A 63 -1.61 37.45 -31.28
N THR A 64 -2.53 36.73 -31.94
CA THR A 64 -3.13 35.48 -31.42
C THR A 64 -2.75 34.23 -32.21
N GLY A 65 -2.17 34.39 -33.40
CA GLY A 65 -1.85 33.30 -34.32
C GLY A 65 -3.07 32.63 -34.97
N HIS A 66 -4.28 33.15 -34.76
CA HIS A 66 -5.53 32.58 -35.28
C HIS A 66 -6.47 33.66 -35.86
N PRO A 67 -7.14 33.42 -37.01
CA PRO A 67 -7.96 34.44 -37.69
C PRO A 67 -9.19 34.89 -36.89
N ASP A 68 -9.63 34.10 -35.91
CA ASP A 68 -10.80 34.36 -35.08
C ASP A 68 -10.43 34.92 -33.67
N GLY A 69 -9.14 35.16 -33.41
CA GLY A 69 -8.65 35.65 -32.12
C GLY A 69 -8.37 34.56 -31.08
N LYS A 70 -8.25 34.95 -29.80
CA LYS A 70 -8.00 34.03 -28.69
C LYS A 70 -9.19 33.08 -28.54
N GLN A 71 -9.02 31.84 -28.98
CA GLN A 71 -10.01 30.80 -28.74
C GLN A 71 -10.11 30.56 -27.23
N ALA A 72 -11.29 30.84 -26.65
CA ALA A 72 -11.55 30.48 -25.26
C ALA A 72 -11.39 28.96 -25.12
N PHE A 73 -10.45 28.54 -24.28
CA PHE A 73 -10.25 27.14 -23.95
C PHE A 73 -11.51 26.65 -23.22
N GLN A 74 -12.39 25.95 -23.94
CA GLN A 74 -13.53 25.30 -23.33
C GLN A 74 -13.03 24.05 -22.62
N LEU A 75 -12.70 24.20 -21.33
CA LEU A 75 -12.44 23.07 -20.45
C LEU A 75 -13.78 22.35 -20.19
N GLY A 76 -14.16 21.49 -21.12
CA GLY A 76 -15.24 20.54 -20.88
C GLY A 76 -14.77 19.53 -19.84
N LEU A 77 -15.28 19.62 -18.62
CA LEU A 77 -15.16 18.53 -17.65
C LEU A 77 -15.88 17.33 -18.27
N ALA A 78 -15.13 16.31 -18.69
CA ALA A 78 -15.66 15.10 -19.35
C ALA A 78 -16.37 14.17 -18.35
N LEU A 79 -17.23 14.72 -17.50
CA LEU A 79 -18.09 13.95 -16.62
C LEU A 79 -19.27 13.43 -17.43
N PRO A 80 -19.65 12.15 -17.25
CA PRO A 80 -20.78 11.61 -17.97
C PRO A 80 -22.07 12.31 -17.53
N LYS A 81 -22.95 12.58 -18.49
CA LYS A 81 -24.15 13.41 -18.30
C LYS A 81 -25.05 12.91 -17.15
N TRP A 82 -25.16 11.59 -16.97
CA TRP A 82 -25.97 10.96 -15.91
C TRP A 82 -25.53 11.30 -14.47
N LEU A 83 -24.29 11.76 -14.27
CA LEU A 83 -23.78 12.17 -12.95
C LEU A 83 -24.13 13.64 -12.63
N VAL A 84 -24.34 14.47 -13.66
CA VAL A 84 -24.47 15.94 -13.55
C VAL A 84 -25.87 16.43 -13.93
N GLU A 85 -26.73 15.55 -14.46
CA GLU A 85 -28.13 15.85 -14.75
C GLU A 85 -28.90 16.29 -13.49
N GLU A 86 -29.60 17.43 -13.57
CA GLU A 86 -30.28 18.08 -12.43
C GLU A 86 -31.25 17.14 -11.70
N GLY A 87 -31.89 16.23 -12.42
CA GLY A 87 -32.85 15.27 -11.85
C GLY A 87 -32.26 14.22 -10.92
N ASN A 88 -30.96 13.91 -11.03
CA ASN A 88 -30.30 12.88 -10.21
C ASN A 88 -29.28 13.46 -9.21
N SER A 89 -29.06 14.78 -9.25
CA SER A 89 -28.11 15.50 -8.41
C SER A 89 -28.32 15.25 -6.90
N ALA A 90 -29.58 15.17 -6.45
CA ALA A 90 -29.92 14.88 -5.05
C ALA A 90 -29.54 13.45 -4.62
N VAL A 91 -29.72 12.45 -5.49
CA VAL A 91 -29.37 11.06 -5.21
C VAL A 91 -27.85 10.88 -5.18
N VAL A 92 -27.15 11.50 -6.13
CA VAL A 92 -25.68 11.50 -6.18
C VAL A 92 -25.11 12.17 -4.93
N LEU A 93 -25.69 13.30 -4.51
CA LEU A 93 -25.29 13.99 -3.29
C LEU A 93 -25.52 13.14 -2.04
N LEU A 94 -26.67 12.46 -1.94
CA LEU A 94 -26.97 11.57 -0.82
C LEU A 94 -26.02 10.35 -0.78
N PHE A 95 -25.68 9.79 -1.93
CA PHE A 95 -24.71 8.71 -2.01
C PHE A 95 -23.31 9.16 -1.59
N TYR A 96 -22.90 10.35 -2.04
CA TYR A 96 -21.64 10.95 -1.64
C TYR A 96 -21.61 11.23 -0.14
N THR A 97 -22.66 11.81 0.44
CA THR A 97 -22.72 12.07 1.89
C THR A 97 -22.74 10.78 2.70
N LEU A 98 -23.36 9.70 2.21
CA LEU A 98 -23.33 8.40 2.87
C LEU A 98 -21.92 7.77 2.84
N ILE A 99 -21.27 7.78 1.67
CA ILE A 99 -19.91 7.24 1.53
C ILE A 99 -18.91 8.05 2.36
N PHE A 100 -18.90 9.37 2.22
CA PHE A 100 -17.90 10.20 2.89
C PHE A 100 -18.26 10.47 4.36
N GLY A 101 -19.54 10.52 4.70
CA GLY A 101 -20.00 10.77 6.07
C GLY A 101 -20.03 9.52 6.95
N ILE A 102 -20.22 8.32 6.38
CA ILE A 102 -20.30 7.06 7.15
C ILE A 102 -19.25 6.07 6.66
N GLY A 103 -19.21 5.80 5.35
CA GLY A 103 -18.32 4.78 4.77
C GLY A 103 -16.85 5.03 5.08
N MET A 104 -16.36 6.25 4.83
CA MET A 104 -14.98 6.65 5.07
C MET A 104 -14.64 6.63 6.57
N PRO A 105 -15.42 7.24 7.48
CA PRO A 105 -15.16 7.13 8.92
C PRO A 105 -15.13 5.70 9.43
N VAL A 106 -16.03 4.82 8.98
CA VAL A 106 -16.03 3.39 9.37
C VAL A 106 -14.77 2.68 8.88
N MET A 107 -14.37 2.90 7.62
CA MET A 107 -13.17 2.29 7.06
C MET A 107 -11.91 2.76 7.78
N VAL A 108 -11.79 4.08 8.00
CA VAL A 108 -10.68 4.68 8.74
C VAL A 108 -10.67 4.21 10.19
N ALA A 109 -11.81 4.13 10.86
CA ALA A 109 -11.91 3.65 12.24
C ALA A 109 -11.46 2.19 12.36
N ARG A 110 -11.87 1.31 11.44
CA ARG A 110 -11.44 -0.10 11.41
C ARG A 110 -9.94 -0.22 11.16
N TRP A 111 -9.41 0.54 10.21
CA TRP A 111 -7.97 0.55 9.92
C TRP A 111 -7.15 1.10 11.09
N TRP A 112 -7.53 2.25 11.64
CA TRP A 112 -6.87 2.90 12.76
C TRP A 112 -6.92 2.04 14.02
N SER A 113 -8.07 1.43 14.31
CA SER A 113 -8.22 0.49 15.42
C SER A 113 -7.22 -0.65 15.30
N LYS A 114 -7.13 -1.30 14.14
CA LYS A 114 -6.15 -2.37 13.89
C LYS A 114 -4.70 -1.87 13.99
N ALA A 115 -4.41 -0.71 13.43
CA ALA A 115 -3.07 -0.13 13.43
C ALA A 115 -2.60 0.31 14.82
N LYS A 116 -3.51 0.83 15.66
CA LYS A 116 -3.18 1.36 17.00
C LYS A 116 -2.61 0.30 17.94
N HIS A 117 -3.01 -0.97 17.81
CA HIS A 117 -2.54 -2.06 18.67
C HIS A 117 -1.19 -2.66 18.24
N MET A 118 -0.63 -2.20 17.12
CA MET A 118 0.60 -2.72 16.54
C MET A 118 1.71 -1.67 16.56
N THR A 119 2.93 -2.10 16.86
CA THR A 119 4.14 -1.27 16.72
C THR A 119 4.61 -1.20 15.27
N LYS A 120 5.60 -0.34 15.00
CA LYS A 120 6.24 -0.20 13.68
C LYS A 120 6.71 -1.53 13.08
N ASN A 121 7.12 -2.49 13.91
CA ASN A 121 7.63 -3.79 13.45
C ASN A 121 6.55 -4.89 13.43
N LYS A 122 5.26 -4.53 13.47
CA LYS A 122 4.13 -5.49 13.52
C LYS A 122 4.14 -6.41 14.76
N ILE A 123 4.66 -5.91 15.88
CA ILE A 123 4.58 -6.57 17.19
C ILE A 123 3.44 -5.93 17.97
N GLU A 124 2.63 -6.73 18.66
CA GLU A 124 1.55 -6.23 19.51
C GLU A 124 2.08 -5.35 20.65
N ASN A 125 1.37 -4.26 20.93
CA ASN A 125 1.77 -3.33 22.01
C ASN A 125 1.81 -4.01 23.38
N GLU A 126 0.93 -4.98 23.64
CA GLU A 126 0.91 -5.74 24.90
C GLU A 126 2.19 -6.58 25.06
N THR A 127 2.62 -7.26 24.00
CA THR A 127 3.89 -8.01 23.99
C THR A 127 5.08 -7.08 24.23
N MET A 128 5.12 -5.91 23.60
CA MET A 128 6.19 -4.92 23.85
C MET A 128 6.17 -4.38 25.28
N ALA A 129 4.99 -4.18 25.87
CA ALA A 129 4.86 -3.79 27.27
C ALA A 129 5.39 -4.87 28.23
N LEU A 130 5.11 -6.15 27.93
CA LEU A 130 5.66 -7.29 28.67
C LEU A 130 7.18 -7.31 28.59
N PHE A 131 7.76 -7.17 27.40
CA PHE A 131 9.22 -7.11 27.23
C PHE A 131 9.84 -5.93 27.97
N TYR A 132 9.24 -4.75 27.91
CA TYR A 132 9.75 -3.57 28.60
C TYR A 132 9.78 -3.75 30.13
N ARG A 133 8.79 -4.48 30.67
CA ARG A 133 8.66 -4.78 32.10
C ARG A 133 9.60 -5.89 32.56
N ASP A 134 9.68 -6.97 31.80
CA ASP A 134 10.29 -8.23 32.26
C ASP A 134 11.77 -8.36 31.85
N ILE A 135 12.23 -7.63 30.82
CA ILE A 135 13.65 -7.62 30.43
C ILE A 135 14.47 -6.74 31.39
N LYS A 136 15.60 -7.29 31.86
CA LYS A 136 16.55 -6.67 32.81
C LYS A 136 17.97 -6.64 32.24
N GLU A 137 18.88 -5.93 32.91
CA GLU A 137 20.26 -5.71 32.44
C GLU A 137 21.10 -6.98 32.30
N SER A 138 20.97 -7.92 33.24
CA SER A 138 21.78 -9.14 33.31
C SER A 138 20.93 -10.40 33.19
N MET A 139 20.20 -10.54 32.07
CA MET A 139 19.44 -11.76 31.80
C MET A 139 20.27 -12.83 31.11
N SER A 140 20.10 -14.08 31.55
CA SER A 140 20.64 -15.25 30.87
C SER A 140 19.81 -15.60 29.62
N PHE A 141 20.41 -16.34 28.69
CA PHE A 141 19.72 -16.90 27.51
C PHE A 141 18.40 -17.60 27.89
N LYS A 142 18.41 -18.46 28.92
CA LYS A 142 17.22 -19.17 29.43
C LYS A 142 16.12 -18.19 29.86
N SER A 143 16.48 -17.15 30.59
CA SER A 143 15.52 -16.15 31.07
C SER A 143 14.92 -15.36 29.92
N LEU A 144 15.69 -15.12 28.85
CA LEU A 144 15.19 -14.45 27.65
C LEU A 144 14.22 -15.32 26.86
N VAL A 145 14.47 -16.63 26.75
CA VAL A 145 13.52 -17.57 26.15
C VAL A 145 12.21 -17.62 26.95
N ASP A 146 12.29 -17.60 28.29
CA ASP A 146 11.09 -17.54 29.15
C ASP A 146 10.29 -16.24 28.96
N VAL A 147 10.97 -15.10 28.88
CA VAL A 147 10.32 -13.81 28.58
C VAL A 147 9.71 -13.81 27.18
N LEU A 148 10.42 -14.32 26.18
CA LEU A 148 9.93 -14.44 24.81
C LEU A 148 8.64 -15.29 24.77
N SER A 149 8.64 -16.42 25.47
CA SER A 149 7.51 -17.36 25.53
C SER A 149 6.24 -16.77 26.16
N LYS A 150 6.35 -15.69 26.94
CA LYS A 150 5.22 -14.98 27.55
C LYS A 150 4.51 -14.01 26.61
N SER A 151 4.98 -13.86 25.37
CA SER A 151 4.37 -12.97 24.37
C SER A 151 2.89 -13.32 24.12
N THR A 152 2.04 -12.29 24.05
CA THR A 152 0.59 -12.45 23.82
C THR A 152 0.30 -13.06 22.46
N GLU A 153 1.17 -12.84 21.49
CA GLU A 153 1.04 -13.35 20.13
C GLU A 153 1.03 -14.90 20.08
N PHE A 154 1.72 -15.57 21.00
CA PHE A 154 1.75 -17.02 21.07
C PHE A 154 0.47 -17.65 21.62
N ILE A 155 -0.38 -16.87 22.31
CA ILE A 155 -1.66 -17.35 22.82
C ILE A 155 -2.54 -17.84 21.67
N SER A 156 -2.58 -17.09 20.57
CA SER A 156 -3.34 -17.46 19.38
C SER A 156 -2.70 -18.57 18.56
N LEU A 157 -1.37 -18.74 18.63
CA LEU A 157 -0.62 -19.69 17.81
C LEU A 157 -0.53 -21.09 18.42
N THR A 158 -0.60 -21.21 19.74
CA THR A 158 -0.38 -22.47 20.49
C THR A 158 -1.68 -23.16 20.92
N VAL A 159 -2.81 -22.73 20.35
CA VAL A 159 -4.13 -23.32 20.62
C VAL A 159 -4.24 -24.71 20.01
N ASP A 160 -3.67 -24.88 18.81
CA ASP A 160 -3.72 -26.12 18.04
C ASP A 160 -2.81 -27.20 18.67
N GLY A 161 -3.24 -28.46 18.61
CA GLY A 161 -2.51 -29.61 19.16
C GLY A 161 -3.10 -30.19 20.45
N THR A 162 -2.91 -31.48 20.65
CA THR A 162 -3.47 -32.24 21.77
C THR A 162 -2.54 -32.15 22.98
N ALA A 163 -3.10 -32.04 24.20
CA ALA A 163 -2.30 -32.00 25.43
C ALA A 163 -1.30 -33.17 25.55
N ALA A 164 -1.69 -34.37 25.11
CA ALA A 164 -0.84 -35.57 25.10
C ALA A 164 0.39 -35.42 24.19
N GLU A 165 0.28 -34.70 23.07
CA GLU A 165 1.39 -34.49 22.14
C GLU A 165 2.42 -33.53 22.74
N TYR A 166 1.96 -32.47 23.41
CA TYR A 166 2.83 -31.57 24.17
C TYR A 166 3.53 -32.29 25.33
N GLU A 167 2.85 -33.21 26.02
CA GLU A 167 3.48 -34.03 27.05
C GLU A 167 4.55 -34.96 26.49
N LYS A 168 4.27 -35.67 25.38
CA LYS A 168 5.25 -36.51 24.68
C LYS A 168 6.47 -35.69 24.25
N LEU A 169 6.25 -34.53 23.64
CA LEU A 169 7.31 -33.62 23.22
C LEU A 169 8.15 -33.16 24.42
N SER A 170 7.54 -32.89 25.57
CA SER A 170 8.28 -32.51 26.79
C SER A 170 9.23 -33.60 27.28
N GLY A 171 8.84 -34.88 27.19
CA GLY A 171 9.71 -36.02 27.52
C GLY A 171 10.87 -36.17 26.53
N GLN A 172 10.60 -36.00 25.23
CA GLN A 172 11.62 -36.05 24.18
C GLN A 172 12.65 -34.93 24.35
N ILE A 173 12.21 -33.70 24.63
CA ILE A 173 13.10 -32.57 24.88
C ILE A 173 13.95 -32.80 26.13
N GLN A 174 13.36 -33.31 27.21
CA GLN A 174 14.12 -33.58 28.44
C GLN A 174 15.23 -34.61 28.19
N THR A 175 14.92 -35.69 27.46
CA THR A 175 15.90 -36.72 27.09
C THR A 175 17.02 -36.12 26.22
N ALA A 176 16.65 -35.35 25.19
CA ALA A 176 17.62 -34.73 24.29
C ALA A 176 18.47 -33.63 24.98
N MET A 177 17.91 -32.92 25.97
CA MET A 177 18.63 -31.94 26.79
C MET A 177 19.68 -32.61 27.68
N GLU A 178 19.37 -33.77 28.25
CA GLU A 178 20.30 -34.57 29.07
C GLU A 178 21.47 -35.11 28.21
N GLU A 179 21.18 -35.58 26.99
CA GLU A 179 22.20 -36.05 26.04
C GLU A 179 23.09 -34.93 25.49
N THR A 180 22.51 -33.77 25.20
CA THR A 180 23.24 -32.68 24.53
C THR A 180 24.30 -32.03 25.44
N THR A 181 24.32 -32.33 26.74
CA THR A 181 25.40 -31.91 27.69
C THR A 181 25.76 -30.42 27.61
N VAL A 182 24.78 -29.54 27.46
CA VAL A 182 25.03 -28.08 27.52
C VAL A 182 24.26 -27.51 28.70
N HIS A 183 24.97 -27.01 29.71
CA HIS A 183 24.44 -26.24 30.84
C HIS A 183 23.63 -24.97 30.45
N ARG A 184 23.34 -24.77 29.15
CA ARG A 184 22.45 -23.73 28.61
C ARG A 184 20.97 -24.05 28.85
N PHE A 185 20.63 -25.33 28.99
CA PHE A 185 19.26 -25.79 29.12
C PHE A 185 19.08 -26.49 30.46
N ASP A 186 18.23 -25.93 31.31
CA ASP A 186 17.95 -26.46 32.64
C ASP A 186 16.43 -26.59 32.80
N HIS A 187 15.98 -27.55 33.60
CA HIS A 187 14.66 -28.20 33.58
C HIS A 187 13.49 -27.31 33.12
N LEU A 188 12.75 -27.76 32.11
CA LEU A 188 11.49 -27.16 31.69
C LEU A 188 10.52 -27.13 32.88
N LYS A 189 10.22 -25.94 33.38
CA LYS A 189 9.28 -25.80 34.49
C LYS A 189 7.87 -26.10 33.99
N LYS A 190 7.33 -27.28 34.34
CA LYS A 190 5.93 -27.60 34.05
C LYS A 190 5.02 -26.56 34.69
N VAL A 191 4.23 -25.88 33.87
CA VAL A 191 3.22 -24.94 34.36
C VAL A 191 2.00 -25.75 34.78
N THR A 192 1.75 -25.81 36.08
CA THR A 192 0.56 -26.45 36.68
C THR A 192 -0.47 -25.38 37.04
N SER A 193 -0.67 -24.38 36.19
CA SER A 193 -1.70 -23.36 36.39
C SER A 193 -2.92 -23.65 35.52
N LYS A 194 -4.09 -23.25 35.99
CA LYS A 194 -5.36 -23.32 35.23
C LYS A 194 -5.50 -22.17 34.22
N ASP A 195 -4.55 -21.23 34.22
CA ASP A 195 -4.61 -20.03 33.39
C ASP A 195 -4.26 -20.36 31.95
N PHE A 196 -5.20 -20.11 31.05
CA PHE A 196 -5.04 -20.38 29.62
C PHE A 196 -3.79 -19.70 29.02
N THR A 197 -3.51 -18.46 29.44
CA THR A 197 -2.34 -17.70 28.99
C THR A 197 -1.03 -18.36 29.41
N ALA A 198 -0.97 -18.87 30.64
CA ALA A 198 0.22 -19.55 31.15
C ALA A 198 0.45 -20.91 30.49
N VAL A 199 -0.62 -21.64 30.15
CA VAL A 199 -0.55 -22.87 29.35
C VAL A 199 -0.01 -22.56 27.96
N ALA A 200 -0.52 -21.52 27.30
CA ALA A 200 -0.03 -21.09 25.99
C ALA A 200 1.45 -20.69 26.03
N SER A 201 1.88 -19.92 27.04
CA SER A 201 3.30 -19.57 27.22
C SER A 201 4.19 -20.78 27.45
N TYR A 202 3.71 -21.78 28.22
CA TYR A 202 4.43 -23.03 28.39
C TYR A 202 4.56 -23.81 27.08
N ARG A 203 3.47 -23.94 26.31
CA ARG A 203 3.49 -24.58 24.97
C ARG A 203 4.45 -23.85 24.03
N ALA A 204 4.45 -22.53 24.02
CA ALA A 204 5.36 -21.72 23.21
C ALA A 204 6.82 -21.99 23.61
N SER A 205 7.12 -21.99 24.92
CA SER A 205 8.45 -22.31 25.42
C SER A 205 8.91 -23.70 24.96
N LEU A 206 8.00 -24.67 25.01
CA LEU A 206 8.29 -26.05 24.65
C LEU A 206 8.67 -26.16 23.17
N LEU A 207 7.92 -25.49 22.29
CA LEU A 207 8.15 -25.50 20.85
C LEU A 207 9.45 -24.78 20.47
N ILE A 208 9.78 -23.70 21.19
CA ILE A 208 11.06 -23.00 21.03
C ILE A 208 12.20 -23.91 21.46
N TYR A 209 12.14 -24.51 22.65
CA TYR A 209 13.17 -25.44 23.12
C TYR A 209 13.30 -26.68 22.22
N ALA A 210 12.19 -27.21 21.72
CA ALA A 210 12.18 -28.29 20.73
C ALA A 210 13.02 -27.92 19.50
N HIS A 211 12.87 -26.69 18.99
CA HIS A 211 13.64 -26.20 17.85
C HIS A 211 15.12 -26.04 18.19
N LEU A 212 15.43 -25.44 19.35
CA LEU A 212 16.82 -25.23 19.80
C LEU A 212 17.58 -26.55 19.99
N VAL A 213 16.92 -27.60 20.47
CA VAL A 213 17.49 -28.94 20.68
C VAL A 213 17.34 -29.83 19.44
N ARG A 214 16.74 -29.32 18.35
CA ARG A 214 16.49 -30.05 17.09
C ARG A 214 15.65 -31.31 17.25
N VAL A 215 14.71 -31.28 18.20
CA VAL A 215 13.67 -32.29 18.38
C VAL A 215 12.42 -31.80 17.67
N PHE A 216 11.98 -32.52 16.63
CA PHE A 216 10.81 -32.16 15.85
C PHE A 216 9.59 -32.99 16.27
N PRO A 217 8.40 -32.38 16.42
CA PRO A 217 7.16 -33.11 16.65
C PRO A 217 6.86 -34.10 15.52
N GLU A 218 6.36 -35.29 15.88
CA GLU A 218 5.90 -36.29 14.89
C GLU A 218 4.57 -35.91 14.24
N ASP A 219 3.71 -35.19 14.98
CA ASP A 219 2.41 -34.75 14.48
C ASP A 219 2.56 -33.57 13.49
N PRO A 220 2.02 -33.68 12.26
CA PRO A 220 2.10 -32.61 11.27
C PRO A 220 1.45 -31.30 11.71
N VAL A 221 0.39 -31.34 12.53
CA VAL A 221 -0.27 -30.11 13.01
C VAL A 221 0.66 -29.39 13.98
N LEU A 222 1.22 -30.11 14.95
CA LEU A 222 2.17 -29.56 15.92
C LEU A 222 3.46 -29.05 15.27
N LEU A 223 3.93 -29.70 14.20
CA LEU A 223 5.07 -29.24 13.42
C LEU A 223 4.80 -27.91 12.71
N GLU A 224 3.60 -27.73 12.15
CA GLU A 224 3.20 -26.45 11.54
C GLU A 224 3.03 -25.35 12.60
N VAL A 225 2.51 -25.69 13.79
CA VAL A 225 2.48 -24.78 14.94
C VAL A 225 3.90 -24.35 15.34
N GLN A 226 4.84 -25.30 15.44
CA GLN A 226 6.25 -25.00 15.72
C GLN A 226 6.81 -24.00 14.70
N ARG A 227 6.59 -24.25 13.40
CA ARG A 227 7.05 -23.35 12.33
C ARG A 227 6.51 -21.93 12.51
N ARG A 228 5.21 -21.77 12.75
CA ARG A 228 4.58 -20.46 12.97
C ARG A 228 5.14 -19.75 14.21
N VAL A 229 5.40 -20.49 15.29
CA VAL A 229 6.02 -19.95 16.51
C VAL A 229 7.45 -19.45 16.22
N ILE A 230 8.27 -20.24 15.53
CA ILE A 230 9.65 -19.87 15.21
C ILE A 230 9.72 -18.68 14.24
N GLU A 231 8.87 -18.65 13.21
CA GLU A 231 8.76 -17.49 12.32
C GLU A 231 8.46 -16.22 13.14
N ARG A 232 7.55 -16.34 14.11
CA ARG A 232 7.18 -15.22 14.98
C ARG A 232 8.31 -14.83 15.94
N CYS A 233 9.07 -15.79 16.47
CA CYS A 233 10.23 -15.52 17.31
C CYS A 233 11.22 -14.56 16.63
N SER A 234 11.48 -14.73 15.33
CA SER A 234 12.39 -13.85 14.58
C SER A 234 11.97 -12.37 14.58
N ILE A 235 10.66 -12.09 14.59
CA ILE A 235 10.12 -10.74 14.65
C ILE A 235 10.18 -10.21 16.08
N LEU A 236 9.84 -11.06 17.06
CA LEU A 236 9.80 -10.70 18.47
C LEU A 236 11.18 -10.40 19.06
N THR A 237 12.23 -11.12 18.66
CA THR A 237 13.61 -10.86 19.08
C THR A 237 14.07 -9.46 18.64
N ASN A 238 13.64 -8.97 17.46
CA ASN A 238 13.89 -7.58 17.06
C ASN A 238 13.23 -6.57 18.00
N GLY A 239 12.03 -6.87 18.52
CA GLY A 239 11.38 -6.05 19.54
C GLY A 239 12.16 -6.01 20.85
N MET A 240 12.67 -7.16 21.30
CA MET A 240 13.54 -7.27 22.47
C MET A 240 14.84 -6.47 22.26
N LEU A 241 15.49 -6.61 21.09
CA LEU A 241 16.70 -5.85 20.75
C LEU A 241 16.47 -4.34 20.79
N GLN A 242 15.34 -3.84 20.30
CA GLN A 242 15.04 -2.41 20.34
C GLN A 242 14.99 -1.85 21.77
N ILE A 243 14.40 -2.59 22.71
CA ILE A 243 14.31 -2.18 24.12
C ILE A 243 15.70 -2.16 24.75
N VAL A 244 16.47 -3.23 24.57
CA VAL A 244 17.76 -3.42 25.24
C VAL A 244 18.83 -2.50 24.65
N THR A 245 18.79 -2.26 23.34
CA THR A 245 19.66 -1.27 22.67
C THR A 245 19.39 0.14 23.19
N ALA A 246 18.11 0.51 23.38
CA ALA A 246 17.74 1.81 23.92
C ALA A 246 18.16 1.99 25.40
N ARG A 247 18.33 0.88 26.14
CA ARG A 247 18.81 0.89 27.54
C ARG A 247 20.33 0.69 27.68
N HIS A 248 21.04 0.45 26.58
CA HIS A 248 22.49 0.20 26.56
C HIS A 248 22.96 -1.02 27.38
N TRP A 249 22.13 -2.06 27.49
CA TRP A 249 22.48 -3.27 28.25
C TRP A 249 23.21 -4.30 27.39
N LEU A 250 24.54 -4.28 27.42
CA LEU A 250 25.39 -5.08 26.51
C LEU A 250 25.21 -6.59 26.67
N SER A 251 25.25 -7.11 27.90
CA SER A 251 25.17 -8.55 28.18
C SER A 251 23.85 -9.17 27.71
N THR A 252 22.74 -8.47 27.96
CA THR A 252 21.43 -8.90 27.49
C THR A 252 21.32 -8.75 25.97
N THR A 253 21.94 -7.72 25.37
CA THR A 253 21.97 -7.54 23.91
C THR A 253 22.67 -8.72 23.23
N THR A 254 23.84 -9.13 23.72
CA THR A 254 24.58 -10.27 23.16
C THR A 254 23.77 -11.56 23.28
N ALA A 255 23.11 -11.79 24.41
CA ALA A 255 22.29 -12.98 24.61
C ALA A 255 21.04 -13.01 23.70
N ILE A 256 20.42 -11.86 23.40
CA ILE A 256 19.32 -11.79 22.43
C ILE A 256 19.83 -12.00 21.00
N ILE A 257 21.01 -11.46 20.65
CA ILE A 257 21.62 -11.72 19.35
C ILE A 257 21.89 -13.22 19.18
N GLU A 258 22.44 -13.88 20.19
CA GLU A 258 22.61 -15.34 20.17
C GLU A 258 21.27 -16.06 19.95
N LEU A 259 20.21 -15.65 20.65
CA LEU A 259 18.87 -16.22 20.46
C LEU A 259 18.31 -15.99 19.05
N SER A 260 18.66 -14.90 18.39
CA SER A 260 18.22 -14.62 17.01
C SER A 260 18.95 -15.44 15.94
N GLN A 261 20.09 -16.05 16.28
CA GLN A 261 20.94 -16.82 15.35
C GLN A 261 20.63 -18.31 15.33
N VAL A 262 19.94 -18.83 16.35
CA VAL A 262 19.57 -20.25 16.48
C VAL A 262 18.20 -20.48 15.89
#